data_AF-A0A7K7DE56-F1
#
_entry.id   AF-A0A7K7DE56-F1
#
_cell.length_a   1.000
_cell.length_b   1.000
_cell.length_c   1.000
_cell.angle_alpha   90.00
_cell.angle_beta   90.00
_cell.angle_gamma   90.00
#
_symmetry.space_group_name_H-M   'P 1'
#
loop_
_entity.id
_entity.type
_entity.pdbx_description
1 polymer ?
#
loop_
_entity_poly.entity_id
_entity_poly.type
_entity_poly.pdbx_seq_one_letter_code
_entity_poly.pdbx_strand_id
1 'polypeptide(L)'
;YRRLQAKETRLSKFNQTERKAMLGSYTKVLFVRDPFHRLIATFLQGMGISPSFSSFVQEVLDSRKVHEAWKPLVSLCRPCLVQYDYVVMFGFLRQELGHLLRRAGLPAGSLLPEFTDSQVQWTYRWLSEQMFSELSAQQKQQLSHFYRWDLAAFPFSSSFLSD
;
A
#
# COMPACT_ATOMS: atom_id res chain seq x y z
N TYR A 1 12.96 -14.32 25.88
CA TYR A 1 13.09 -15.35 24.83
C TYR A 1 14.44 -15.23 24.15
N ARG A 2 15.36 -16.18 24.37
CA ARG A 2 16.63 -16.28 23.63
C ARG A 2 16.32 -16.71 22.19
N ARG A 3 16.36 -15.79 21.23
CA ARG A 3 16.57 -16.19 19.82
C ARG A 3 17.99 -16.74 19.74
N LEU A 4 18.13 -18.06 19.74
CA LEU A 4 19.34 -18.73 19.26
C LEU A 4 19.71 -18.08 17.93
N GLN A 5 21.00 -17.79 17.73
CA GLN A 5 21.55 -17.27 16.47
C GLN A 5 21.34 -18.27 15.33
N ALA A 6 20.11 -18.37 14.84
CA ALA A 6 19.81 -19.09 13.62
C ALA A 6 20.43 -18.30 12.47
N LYS A 7 21.44 -18.90 11.82
CA LYS A 7 22.07 -18.33 10.63
C LYS A 7 20.99 -18.07 9.58
N GLU A 8 20.74 -16.79 9.29
CA GLU A 8 19.65 -16.39 8.41
C GLU A 8 19.85 -16.99 7.01
N THR A 9 19.02 -17.97 6.68
CA THR A 9 19.12 -18.72 5.43
C THR A 9 18.13 -18.13 4.44
N ARG A 10 18.65 -17.59 3.33
CA ARG A 10 17.81 -17.03 2.27
C ARG A 10 16.88 -18.10 1.71
N LEU A 11 15.61 -17.74 1.52
CA LEU A 11 14.58 -18.63 0.99
C LEU A 11 14.99 -19.27 -0.36
N SER A 12 15.77 -18.55 -1.17
CA SER A 12 16.29 -19.03 -2.46
C SER A 12 17.21 -20.26 -2.38
N LYS A 13 17.69 -20.62 -1.18
CA LYS A 13 18.52 -21.81 -0.97
C LYS A 13 17.72 -23.11 -0.85
N PHE A 14 16.39 -23.02 -0.75
CA PHE A 14 15.51 -24.17 -0.60
C PHE A 14 14.85 -24.53 -1.94
N ASN A 15 14.49 -25.80 -2.10
CA ASN A 15 13.78 -26.26 -3.29
C ASN A 15 12.32 -25.74 -3.31
N GLN A 16 11.62 -25.91 -4.42
CA GLN A 16 10.27 -25.34 -4.57
C GLN A 16 9.27 -25.90 -3.55
N THR A 17 9.35 -27.19 -3.23
CA THR A 17 8.46 -27.87 -2.28
C THR A 17 8.66 -27.34 -0.87
N GLU A 18 9.91 -27.22 -0.42
CA GLU A 18 10.27 -26.66 0.88
C GLU A 18 9.83 -25.20 0.99
N ARG A 19 10.10 -24.39 -0.05
CA ARG A 19 9.65 -22.99 -0.08
C ARG A 19 8.14 -22.87 0.02
N LYS A 20 7.40 -23.72 -0.70
CA LYS A 20 5.93 -23.72 -0.66
C LYS A 20 5.41 -24.14 0.73
N ALA A 21 6.03 -25.15 1.35
CA ALA A 21 5.67 -25.58 2.70
C ALA A 21 5.94 -24.47 3.75
N MET A 22 7.10 -23.82 3.67
CA MET A 22 7.45 -22.69 4.55
C MET A 22 6.53 -21.50 4.35
N LEU A 23 6.31 -21.07 3.10
CA LEU A 23 5.39 -19.97 2.83
C LEU A 23 3.94 -20.32 3.20
N GLY A 24 3.58 -21.61 3.15
CA GLY A 24 2.28 -22.11 3.60
C GLY A 24 2.04 -21.93 5.10
N SER A 25 3.08 -22.00 5.94
CA SER A 25 2.94 -21.86 7.40
C SER A 25 2.96 -20.42 7.90
N TYR A 26 3.33 -19.45 7.05
CA TYR A 26 3.42 -18.05 7.44
C TYR A 26 2.08 -17.34 7.34
N THR A 27 1.80 -16.48 8.32
CA THR A 27 0.74 -15.47 8.22
C THR A 27 1.14 -14.40 7.21
N LYS A 28 0.36 -14.25 6.14
CA LYS A 28 0.56 -13.30 5.05
C LYS A 28 -0.42 -12.15 5.21
N VAL A 29 0.12 -10.96 5.40
CA VAL A 29 -0.66 -9.71 5.53
C VAL A 29 -0.38 -8.83 4.32
N LEU A 30 -1.43 -8.38 3.65
CA LEU A 30 -1.36 -7.39 2.59
C LEU A 30 -1.78 -6.03 3.14
N PHE A 31 -0.89 -5.04 3.08
CA PHE A 31 -1.24 -3.65 3.36
C PHE A 31 -1.60 -2.94 2.06
N VAL A 32 -2.81 -2.42 1.96
CA VAL A 32 -3.30 -1.66 0.81
C VAL A 32 -3.48 -0.21 1.21
N ARG A 33 -3.15 0.70 0.30
CA ARG A 33 -3.37 2.14 0.46
C ARG A 33 -3.94 2.67 -0.82
N ASP A 34 -4.86 3.62 -0.69
CA ASP A 34 -5.40 4.35 -1.82
C ASP A 34 -4.28 4.78 -2.79
N PRO A 35 -4.41 4.50 -4.10
CA PRO A 35 -3.36 4.76 -5.08
C PRO A 35 -3.02 6.25 -5.21
N PHE A 36 -4.00 7.16 -5.05
CA PHE A 36 -3.75 8.59 -5.08
C PHE A 36 -2.95 9.05 -3.87
N HIS A 37 -3.30 8.56 -2.67
CA HIS A 37 -2.49 8.83 -1.47
C HIS A 37 -1.06 8.28 -1.58
N ARG A 38 -0.86 7.14 -2.27
CA ARG A 38 0.49 6.62 -2.55
C ARG A 38 1.27 7.59 -3.44
N LEU A 39 0.66 8.09 -4.51
CA LEU A 39 1.30 9.06 -5.42
C LEU A 39 1.72 10.33 -4.69
N ILE A 40 0.84 10.91 -3.86
CA ILE A 40 1.17 12.10 -3.05
C ILE A 40 2.34 11.80 -2.13
N ALA A 41 2.32 10.67 -1.42
CA ALA A 41 3.42 10.30 -0.52
C ALA A 41 4.75 10.13 -1.26
N THR A 42 4.74 9.50 -2.44
CA THR A 42 5.92 9.34 -3.28
C THR A 42 6.46 10.68 -3.78
N PHE A 43 5.59 11.58 -4.22
CA PHE A 43 5.96 12.93 -4.64
C PHE A 43 6.62 13.71 -3.49
N LEU A 44 5.99 13.71 -2.30
CA LEU A 44 6.53 14.41 -1.12
C LEU A 44 7.86 13.83 -0.61
N GLN A 45 8.11 12.54 -0.83
CA GLN A 45 9.39 11.91 -0.48
C GLN A 45 10.52 12.27 -1.45
N GLY A 46 10.26 13.11 -2.47
CA GLY A 46 11.26 13.52 -3.45
C GLY A 46 11.70 12.38 -4.38
N MET A 47 10.86 11.35 -4.55
CA MET A 47 11.12 10.25 -5.49
C MET A 47 10.85 10.64 -6.96
N GLY A 48 10.59 11.93 -7.23
CA GLY A 48 10.49 12.53 -8.56
C GLY A 48 11.32 13.82 -8.62
N ILE A 49 11.82 14.15 -9.82
CA ILE A 49 12.54 15.41 -10.11
C ILE A 49 11.54 16.52 -10.48
N SER A 50 10.25 16.19 -10.53
CA SER A 50 9.23 17.03 -11.12
C SER A 50 8.90 18.24 -10.23
N PRO A 51 8.78 19.44 -10.81
CA PRO A 51 8.57 20.68 -10.06
C PRO A 51 7.14 20.86 -9.52
N SER A 52 6.17 20.11 -10.06
CA SER A 52 4.76 20.13 -9.64
C SER A 52 4.20 18.71 -9.62
N PHE A 53 3.06 18.55 -8.95
CA PHE A 53 2.40 17.25 -8.88
C PHE A 53 1.85 16.82 -10.24
N SER A 54 1.35 17.77 -11.03
CA SER A 54 0.92 17.50 -12.41
C SER A 54 2.05 16.97 -13.29
N SER A 55 3.26 17.56 -13.21
CA SER A 55 4.42 17.05 -13.95
C SER A 55 4.84 15.66 -13.47
N PHE A 56 4.77 15.40 -12.16
CA PHE A 56 5.03 14.07 -11.59
C PHE A 56 4.01 13.04 -12.08
N VAL A 57 2.72 13.37 -12.12
CA VAL A 57 1.68 12.49 -12.66
C VAL A 57 1.95 12.17 -14.13
N GLN A 58 2.38 13.16 -14.92
CA GLN A 58 2.74 12.93 -16.30
C GLN A 58 3.91 11.93 -16.42
N GLU A 59 4.93 12.06 -15.59
CA GLU A 59 6.04 11.09 -15.51
C GLU A 59 5.55 9.68 -15.15
N VAL A 60 4.64 9.55 -14.19
CA VAL A 60 4.05 8.25 -13.81
C VAL A 60 3.29 7.61 -14.97
N LEU A 61 2.52 8.40 -15.72
CA LEU A 61 1.73 7.93 -16.86
C LEU A 61 2.61 7.59 -18.08
N ASP A 62 3.68 8.35 -18.31
CA ASP A 62 4.59 8.17 -19.44
C ASP A 62 5.68 7.12 -19.20
N SER A 63 5.98 6.82 -17.93
CA SER A 63 7.11 5.97 -17.58
C SER A 63 6.92 4.54 -18.07
N ARG A 64 7.72 4.18 -19.08
CA ARG A 64 7.92 2.79 -19.51
C ARG A 64 8.63 1.94 -18.46
N LYS A 65 9.38 2.56 -17.55
CA LYS A 65 10.06 1.92 -16.41
C LYS A 65 9.25 2.15 -15.14
N VAL A 66 8.21 1.35 -14.96
CA VAL A 66 7.34 1.47 -13.80
C VAL A 66 8.16 1.21 -12.53
N HIS A 67 8.42 2.23 -11.71
CA HIS A 67 9.01 2.06 -10.38
C HIS A 67 7.98 1.38 -9.47
N GLU A 68 8.46 0.55 -8.54
CA GLU A 68 7.61 -0.13 -7.55
C GLU A 68 6.71 0.86 -6.78
N ALA A 69 7.17 2.11 -6.61
CA ALA A 69 6.45 3.15 -5.87
C ALA A 69 5.06 3.47 -6.45
N TRP A 70 4.91 3.50 -7.78
CA TRP A 70 3.66 3.85 -8.47
C TRP A 70 3.03 2.71 -9.28
N LYS A 71 3.58 1.48 -9.21
CA LYS A 71 2.89 0.29 -9.76
C LYS A 71 1.54 0.08 -9.05
N PRO A 72 0.49 -0.32 -9.79
CA PRO A 72 -0.75 -0.79 -9.19
C PRO A 72 -0.50 -1.93 -8.17
N LEU A 73 -1.17 -1.89 -7.02
CA LEU A 73 -1.09 -2.88 -5.95
C LEU A 73 -1.37 -4.29 -6.46
N VAL A 74 -2.40 -4.45 -7.31
CA VAL A 74 -2.75 -5.77 -7.84
C VAL A 74 -1.60 -6.38 -8.66
N SER A 75 -0.77 -5.54 -9.29
CA SER A 75 0.39 -5.96 -10.08
C SER A 75 1.57 -6.35 -9.19
N LEU A 76 1.81 -5.56 -8.13
CA LEU A 76 2.87 -5.79 -7.15
C LEU A 76 2.61 -7.03 -6.28
N CYS A 77 1.41 -7.08 -5.71
CA CYS A 77 1.05 -8.03 -4.65
C CYS A 77 0.41 -9.30 -5.19
N ARG A 78 -0.10 -9.27 -6.44
CA ARG A 78 -0.70 -10.43 -7.12
C ARG A 78 -1.72 -11.15 -6.21
N PRO A 79 -2.79 -10.46 -5.77
CA PRO A 79 -3.76 -11.00 -4.81
C PRO A 79 -4.45 -12.29 -5.29
N CYS A 80 -4.51 -12.54 -6.60
CA CYS A 80 -5.04 -13.79 -7.16
C CYS A 80 -4.08 -14.99 -7.03
N LEU A 81 -2.78 -14.76 -6.82
CA LEU A 81 -1.75 -15.80 -6.76
C LEU A 81 -1.28 -16.09 -5.33
N VAL A 82 -1.39 -15.10 -4.43
CA VAL A 82 -0.98 -15.22 -3.04
C VAL A 82 -2.22 -15.27 -2.16
N GLN A 83 -2.36 -16.35 -1.38
CA GLN A 83 -3.43 -16.48 -0.39
C GLN A 83 -3.07 -15.69 0.86
N TYR A 84 -3.52 -14.44 0.91
CA TYR A 84 -3.36 -13.57 2.08
C TYR A 84 -4.33 -13.95 3.19
N ASP A 85 -3.83 -14.00 4.42
CA ASP A 85 -4.65 -14.23 5.61
C ASP A 85 -5.43 -12.96 6.01
N TYR A 86 -4.84 -11.79 5.72
CA TYR A 86 -5.44 -10.48 6.01
C TYR A 86 -5.11 -9.48 4.90
N VAL A 87 -6.09 -8.63 4.58
CA VAL A 87 -5.90 -7.41 3.79
C VAL A 87 -6.26 -6.23 4.69
N VAL A 88 -5.33 -5.29 4.85
CA VAL A 88 -5.38 -4.22 5.84
C VAL A 88 -5.27 -2.89 5.11
N MET A 89 -6.16 -1.94 5.40
CA MET A 89 -6.20 -0.67 4.68
C MET A 89 -5.47 0.43 5.47
N PHE A 90 -4.48 1.05 4.84
CA PHE A 90 -3.70 2.13 5.42
C PHE A 90 -4.61 3.34 5.69
N GLY A 91 -4.64 3.81 6.94
CA GLY A 91 -5.53 4.88 7.41
C GLY A 91 -6.56 4.45 8.46
N PHE A 92 -6.68 3.13 8.72
CA PHE A 92 -7.56 2.54 9.75
C PHE A 92 -6.77 1.69 10.75
N LEU A 93 -5.63 2.23 11.20
CA LEU A 93 -4.64 1.44 11.93
C LEU A 93 -5.16 0.96 13.29
N ARG A 94 -6.02 1.69 13.99
CA ARG A 94 -6.32 1.33 15.39
C ARG A 94 -7.16 0.06 15.54
N GLN A 95 -8.28 -0.04 14.83
CA GLN A 95 -9.19 -1.18 14.95
C GLN A 95 -8.62 -2.42 14.25
N GLU A 96 -8.05 -2.24 13.05
CA GLU A 96 -7.49 -3.32 12.24
C GLU A 96 -6.20 -3.90 12.84
N LEU A 97 -5.28 -3.05 13.33
CA LEU A 97 -4.07 -3.50 14.02
C LEU A 97 -4.42 -4.25 15.31
N GLY A 98 -5.42 -3.80 16.07
CA GLY A 98 -5.91 -4.52 17.24
C GLY A 98 -6.41 -5.94 16.92
N HIS A 99 -7.09 -6.13 15.78
CA HIS A 99 -7.47 -7.47 15.31
C HIS A 99 -6.28 -8.33 14.90
N LEU A 100 -5.30 -7.77 14.17
CA LEU A 100 -4.08 -8.47 13.77
C LEU A 100 -3.24 -8.90 14.98
N LEU A 101 -3.05 -8.02 15.96
CA LEU A 101 -2.24 -8.31 17.14
C LEU A 101 -2.86 -9.43 17.99
N ARG A 102 -4.19 -9.43 18.18
CA ARG A 102 -4.89 -10.51 18.90
C ARG A 102 -4.70 -11.86 18.22
N ARG A 103 -4.82 -11.92 16.89
CA ARG A 103 -4.62 -13.16 16.13
C ARG A 103 -3.15 -13.57 16.03
N ALA A 104 -2.21 -12.63 16.17
CA ALA A 104 -0.79 -12.92 16.33
C ALA A 104 -0.42 -13.45 17.74
N GLY A 105 -1.41 -13.66 18.62
CA GLY A 105 -1.22 -14.17 19.97
C GLY A 105 -0.75 -13.11 20.98
N LEU A 106 -0.81 -11.83 20.63
CA LEU A 106 -0.51 -10.75 21.56
C LEU A 106 -1.72 -10.46 22.46
N PRO A 107 -1.49 -10.22 23.77
CA PRO A 107 -2.57 -9.99 24.72
C PRO A 107 -3.38 -8.74 24.35
N ALA A 108 -4.70 -8.81 24.53
CA ALA A 108 -5.59 -7.66 24.39
C ALA A 108 -5.22 -6.62 25.45
N GLY A 109 -4.50 -5.57 25.04
CA GLY A 109 -3.96 -4.55 25.96
C GLY A 109 -2.48 -4.23 25.76
N SER A 110 -1.78 -4.90 24.84
CA SER A 110 -0.50 -4.37 24.34
C SER A 110 -0.72 -2.96 23.82
N LEU A 111 0.07 -2.01 24.33
CA LEU A 111 -0.02 -0.58 23.98
C LEU A 111 0.04 -0.42 22.47
N LEU A 112 -1.12 -0.24 21.85
CA LEU A 112 -1.21 0.26 20.49
C LEU A 112 -0.69 1.70 20.55
N PRO A 113 0.30 2.08 19.73
CA PRO A 113 0.65 3.48 19.59
C PRO A 113 -0.64 4.27 19.33
N GLU A 114 -0.80 5.42 19.99
CA GLU A 114 -1.82 6.37 19.60
C GLU A 114 -1.45 6.91 18.22
N PHE A 115 -1.93 6.23 17.18
CA PHE A 115 -2.00 6.80 15.86
C PHE A 115 -3.16 7.81 15.92
N THR A 116 -2.84 9.10 16.02
CA THR A 116 -3.83 10.18 15.94
C THR A 116 -4.33 10.29 14.50
N ASP A 117 -5.20 9.36 14.13
CA ASP A 117 -5.69 9.18 12.77
C ASP A 117 -6.44 10.44 12.25
N SER A 118 -7.08 11.23 13.12
CA SER A 118 -7.92 12.37 12.71
C SER A 118 -7.16 13.55 12.10
N GLN A 119 -6.03 13.95 12.69
CA GLN A 119 -5.21 15.06 12.16
C GLN A 119 -4.51 14.66 10.85
N VAL A 120 -4.07 13.40 10.76
CA VAL A 120 -3.45 12.85 9.55
C VAL A 120 -4.50 12.75 8.43
N GLN A 121 -5.70 12.23 8.71
CA GLN A 121 -6.78 12.12 7.72
C GLN A 121 -7.22 13.49 7.17
N TRP A 122 -7.40 14.50 8.02
CA TRP A 122 -7.74 15.86 7.59
C TRP A 122 -6.66 16.49 6.71
N THR A 123 -5.39 16.34 7.12
CA THR A 123 -4.24 16.85 6.35
C THR A 123 -4.16 16.18 4.97
N TYR A 124 -4.37 14.87 4.90
CA TYR A 124 -4.37 14.14 3.63
C TYR A 124 -5.56 14.51 2.74
N ARG A 125 -6.74 14.79 3.30
CA ARG A 125 -7.90 15.22 2.52
C ARG A 125 -7.64 16.56 1.83
N TRP A 126 -7.29 17.59 2.60
CA TRP A 126 -7.00 18.91 2.04
C TRP A 126 -5.87 18.86 1.01
N LEU A 127 -4.78 18.13 1.33
CA LEU A 127 -3.67 17.97 0.41
C LEU A 127 -4.09 17.24 -0.88
N SER A 128 -4.94 16.20 -0.76
CA SER A 128 -5.45 15.49 -1.94
C SER A 128 -6.31 16.40 -2.81
N GLU A 129 -7.14 17.25 -2.22
CA GLU A 129 -7.93 18.24 -2.97
C GLU A 129 -7.01 19.21 -3.74
N GLN A 130 -5.96 19.73 -3.09
CA GLN A 130 -4.97 20.61 -3.75
C GLN A 130 -4.25 19.89 -4.89
N MET A 131 -3.64 18.73 -4.62
CA MET A 131 -2.89 17.97 -5.62
C MET A 131 -3.78 17.52 -6.78
N PHE A 132 -5.03 17.12 -6.51
CA PHE A 132 -5.98 16.73 -7.55
C PHE A 132 -6.44 17.91 -8.39
N SER A 133 -6.51 19.12 -7.81
CA SER A 133 -6.84 20.35 -8.54
C SER A 133 -5.79 20.76 -9.56
N GLU A 134 -4.51 20.40 -9.35
CA GLU A 134 -3.43 20.64 -10.32
C GLU A 134 -3.56 19.81 -11.60
N LEU A 135 -4.37 18.74 -11.58
CA LEU A 135 -4.46 17.79 -12.69
C LEU A 135 -5.49 18.21 -13.73
N SER A 136 -5.10 18.09 -15.00
CA SER A 136 -6.02 18.22 -16.13
C SER A 136 -7.07 17.10 -16.12
N ALA A 137 -8.21 17.33 -16.77
CA ALA A 137 -9.26 16.32 -16.92
C ALA A 137 -8.74 15.02 -17.57
N GLN A 138 -7.84 15.16 -18.56
CA GLN A 138 -7.21 14.03 -19.22
C GLN A 138 -6.33 13.23 -18.25
N GLN A 139 -5.50 13.89 -17.45
CA GLN A 139 -4.65 13.21 -16.45
C GLN A 139 -5.49 12.48 -15.41
N LYS A 140 -6.59 13.08 -14.94
CA LYS A 140 -7.52 12.45 -13.99
C LYS A 140 -8.12 11.16 -14.57
N GLN A 141 -8.60 11.21 -15.81
CA GLN A 141 -9.15 10.04 -16.49
C GLN A 141 -8.08 8.95 -16.71
N GLN A 142 -6.88 9.35 -17.15
CA GLN A 142 -5.78 8.41 -17.36
C GLN A 142 -5.32 7.74 -16.07
N LEU A 143 -5.23 8.47 -14.95
CA LEU A 143 -4.90 7.92 -13.64
C LEU A 143 -5.96 6.92 -13.16
N SER A 144 -7.24 7.28 -13.28
CA SER A 144 -8.36 6.41 -12.90
C SER A 144 -8.33 5.11 -13.71
N HIS A 145 -8.07 5.20 -15.02
CA HIS A 145 -7.87 4.03 -15.86
C HIS A 145 -6.61 3.23 -15.49
N PHE A 146 -5.50 3.90 -15.18
CA PHE A 146 -4.23 3.26 -14.82
C PHE A 146 -4.35 2.43 -13.53
N TYR A 147 -5.08 2.92 -12.52
CA TYR A 147 -5.32 2.24 -11.25
C TYR A 147 -6.64 1.46 -11.18
N ARG A 148 -7.40 1.33 -12.29
CA ARG A 148 -8.74 0.72 -12.30
C ARG A 148 -8.85 -0.63 -11.59
N TRP A 149 -7.82 -1.46 -11.67
CA TRP A 149 -7.83 -2.78 -11.05
C TRP A 149 -7.58 -2.73 -9.55
N ASP A 150 -6.84 -1.74 -9.05
CA ASP A 150 -6.71 -1.51 -7.61
C ASP A 150 -8.05 -1.04 -7.05
N LEU A 151 -8.73 -0.12 -7.75
CA LEU A 151 -10.04 0.40 -7.38
C LEU A 151 -11.13 -0.68 -7.41
N ALA A 152 -11.04 -1.63 -8.36
CA ALA A 152 -11.94 -2.78 -8.41
C ALA A 152 -11.64 -3.84 -7.35
N ALA A 153 -10.38 -4.01 -6.95
CA ALA A 153 -9.96 -5.07 -6.04
C ALA A 153 -10.12 -4.68 -4.56
N PHE A 154 -10.06 -3.39 -4.21
CA PHE A 154 -10.04 -2.92 -2.83
C PHE A 154 -11.04 -1.77 -2.61
N PRO A 155 -11.64 -1.69 -1.41
CA PRO A 155 -12.73 -0.74 -1.14
C PRO A 155 -12.22 0.68 -0.81
N PHE A 156 -11.69 1.38 -1.81
CA PHE A 156 -11.24 2.77 -1.67
C PHE A 156 -12.38 3.79 -1.82
N SER A 157 -13.36 3.74 -0.90
CA SER A 157 -14.60 4.53 -0.95
C SER A 157 -14.42 6.06 -1.03
N SER A 158 -13.27 6.59 -0.59
CA SER A 158 -12.97 8.04 -0.62
C SER A 158 -11.90 8.41 -1.64
N SER A 159 -11.66 7.55 -2.63
CA SER A 159 -10.61 7.81 -3.63
C SER A 159 -11.02 8.92 -4.60
N PHE A 160 -10.10 9.84 -4.87
CA PHE A 160 -10.25 10.84 -5.93
C PHE A 160 -10.19 10.24 -7.35
N LEU A 161 -9.77 8.97 -7.46
CA LEU A 161 -9.66 8.25 -8.74
C LEU A 161 -10.85 7.32 -9.00
N SER A 162 -11.80 7.25 -8.07
CA SER A 162 -13.07 6.56 -8.29
C SER A 162 -14.04 7.53 -8.97
N ASP A 163 -14.62 7.11 -10.10
CA ASP A 163 -15.65 7.88 -10.83
C ASP A 163 -16.89 8.17 -9.95
#